data_AF-A0A6J8A6J3-F1
#
_entry.id   AF-A0A6J8A6J3-F1
#
_cell.length_a   1.000
_cell.length_b   1.000
_cell.length_c   1.000
_cell.angle_alpha   90.00
_cell.angle_beta   90.00
_cell.angle_gamma   90.00
#
_symmetry.space_group_name_H-M   'P 1'
#
loop_
_entity.id
_entity.type
_entity.pdbx_description
1 polymer ?
#
loop_
_entity_poly.entity_id
_entity_poly.type
_entity_poly.pdbx_seq_one_letter_code
_entity_poly.pdbx_strand_id
1 'polypeptide(L)'
;MNSGNRKKQVRIQPKDDLGLPRGVLANNPFKNRSAWTDIASTLSRSDFQLDTRRVRERVGLLIDNYHKQNAESLKRSGIDEKYGEEETLLQEIIIMMMILMMPLHTKKISSINNVGYLREKNEAEIDFRKQELDVRKQQLKLDEEKKIELEKQERLQKLENEKQDKQLMFDLLKKCLK
;
A
#
# COMPACT_ATOMS: atom_id res chain seq x y z
N MET A 1 -42.36 13.26 46.52
CA MET A 1 -41.50 12.15 46.07
C MET A 1 -41.50 12.15 44.55
N ASN A 2 -40.44 12.63 43.91
CA ASN A 2 -40.37 12.72 42.44
C ASN A 2 -39.27 11.76 41.97
N SER A 3 -39.64 10.50 41.76
CA SER A 3 -38.77 9.47 41.20
C SER A 3 -38.52 9.80 39.73
N GLY A 4 -37.43 10.51 39.46
CA GLY A 4 -36.96 10.79 38.12
C GLY A 4 -36.72 9.49 37.36
N ASN A 5 -37.63 9.16 36.44
CA ASN A 5 -37.52 8.06 35.50
C ASN A 5 -36.30 8.31 34.60
N ARG A 6 -35.11 7.87 35.03
CA ARG A 6 -33.93 7.84 34.16
C ARG A 6 -34.24 6.88 33.02
N LYS A 7 -34.28 7.40 31.78
CA LYS A 7 -34.46 6.59 30.57
C LYS A 7 -33.43 5.45 30.61
N LYS A 8 -33.89 4.19 30.53
CA LYS A 8 -33.01 3.02 30.55
C LYS A 8 -31.92 3.20 29.49
N GLN A 9 -30.66 3.08 29.89
CA GLN A 9 -29.54 3.13 28.96
C GLN A 9 -29.59 1.88 28.09
N VAL A 10 -30.08 2.03 26.86
CA VAL A 10 -30.14 0.91 25.94
C VAL A 10 -28.82 0.76 25.21
N ARG A 11 -28.29 -0.45 25.26
CA ARG A 11 -26.98 -0.83 24.75
C ARG A 11 -27.19 -1.78 23.58
N ILE A 12 -26.70 -1.38 22.40
CA ILE A 12 -26.57 -2.26 21.24
C ILE A 12 -25.63 -3.40 21.66
N GLN A 13 -26.07 -4.66 21.55
CA GLN A 13 -25.27 -5.81 21.97
C GLN A 13 -24.35 -6.27 20.84
N PRO A 14 -23.25 -6.98 21.13
CA PRO A 14 -22.35 -7.57 20.13
C PRO A 14 -23.05 -8.40 19.05
N LYS A 15 -24.10 -9.14 19.43
CA LYS A 15 -24.94 -9.90 18.49
C LYS A 15 -25.71 -9.05 17.49
N ASP A 16 -25.91 -7.76 17.78
CA ASP A 16 -26.59 -6.80 16.92
C ASP A 16 -25.59 -6.06 16.00
N ASP A 17 -24.28 -6.23 16.23
CA ASP A 17 -23.21 -5.50 15.54
C ASP A 17 -22.94 -6.02 14.11
N LEU A 18 -23.47 -7.17 13.68
CA LEU A 18 -23.43 -7.59 12.26
C LEU A 18 -24.55 -6.93 11.43
N GLY A 19 -25.72 -6.75 12.01
CA GLY A 19 -26.88 -6.16 11.32
C GLY A 19 -26.64 -4.69 10.96
N LEU A 20 -25.87 -3.99 11.78
CA LEU A 20 -25.58 -2.57 11.61
C LEU A 20 -24.66 -2.28 10.40
N PRO A 21 -23.45 -2.88 10.26
CA PRO A 21 -22.63 -2.79 9.07
C PRO A 21 -23.35 -3.22 7.79
N ARG A 22 -24.09 -4.35 7.83
CA ARG A 22 -24.90 -4.80 6.69
C ARG A 22 -25.93 -3.74 6.28
N GLY A 23 -26.64 -3.14 7.24
CA GLY A 23 -27.61 -2.07 6.98
C GLY A 23 -26.99 -0.80 6.40
N VAL A 24 -25.76 -0.46 6.83
CA VAL A 24 -24.98 0.67 6.30
C VAL A 24 -24.55 0.42 4.85
N LEU A 25 -24.06 -0.78 4.54
CA LEU A 25 -23.69 -1.14 3.16
C LEU A 25 -24.89 -1.18 2.23
N ALA A 26 -25.99 -1.79 2.67
CA ALA A 26 -27.21 -1.92 1.87
C ALA A 26 -27.84 -0.57 1.50
N ASN A 27 -27.89 0.38 2.45
CA ASN A 27 -28.59 1.66 2.25
C ASN A 27 -27.65 2.84 1.94
N ASN A 28 -26.34 2.64 2.02
CA ASN A 28 -25.28 3.62 1.79
C ASN A 28 -25.62 5.03 2.30
N PRO A 29 -25.61 5.23 3.63
CA PRO A 29 -26.05 6.47 4.23
C PRO A 29 -25.02 7.61 4.12
N PHE A 30 -23.87 7.35 3.49
CA PHE A 30 -22.87 8.37 3.13
C PHE A 30 -23.22 9.07 1.82
N LYS A 31 -23.88 8.38 0.89
CA LYS A 31 -24.44 8.99 -0.33
C LYS A 31 -25.79 9.66 -0.07
N ASN A 32 -26.64 9.04 0.76
CA ASN A 32 -27.92 9.60 1.14
C ASN A 32 -28.05 9.75 2.66
N ARG A 33 -28.04 11.00 3.15
CA ARG A 33 -28.07 11.28 4.59
C ARG A 33 -29.37 10.83 5.27
N SER A 34 -30.49 10.73 4.56
CA SER A 34 -31.77 10.28 5.13
C SER A 34 -31.77 8.78 5.47
N ALA A 35 -30.95 7.99 4.78
CA ALA A 35 -30.86 6.54 4.98
C ALA A 35 -30.39 6.16 6.40
N TRP A 36 -29.75 7.08 7.12
CA TRP A 36 -29.45 6.88 8.54
C TRP A 36 -30.70 6.72 9.41
N THR A 37 -31.79 7.41 9.05
CA THR A 37 -33.08 7.28 9.73
C THR A 37 -33.69 5.92 9.44
N ASP A 38 -33.64 5.47 8.19
CA ASP A 38 -34.18 4.18 7.76
C ASP A 38 -33.45 3.01 8.43
N ILE A 39 -32.12 3.10 8.54
CA ILE A 39 -31.30 2.14 9.29
C ILE A 39 -31.69 2.13 10.78
N ALA A 40 -31.88 3.30 11.39
CA ALA A 40 -32.28 3.40 12.79
C ALA A 40 -33.68 2.81 13.04
N SER A 41 -34.62 3.05 12.14
CA SER A 41 -35.96 2.45 12.18
C SER A 41 -35.93 0.93 12.02
N THR A 42 -35.09 0.42 11.11
CA THR A 42 -34.96 -1.02 10.84
C THR A 42 -34.35 -1.78 12.02
N LEU A 43 -33.39 -1.16 12.71
CA LEU A 43 -32.73 -1.75 13.88
C LEU A 43 -33.49 -1.53 15.19
N SER A 44 -34.50 -0.66 15.18
CA SER A 44 -35.37 -0.45 16.35
C SER A 44 -36.20 -1.70 16.60
N ARG A 45 -36.37 -2.04 17.88
CA ARG A 45 -37.17 -3.17 18.34
C ARG A 45 -38.37 -2.65 19.14
N SER A 46 -39.37 -3.50 19.35
CA SER A 46 -40.59 -3.14 20.10
C SER A 46 -40.30 -2.63 21.52
N ASP A 47 -39.18 -3.04 22.12
CA ASP A 47 -38.71 -2.66 23.44
C ASP A 47 -37.78 -1.44 23.45
N PHE A 48 -37.27 -1.01 22.29
CA PHE A 48 -36.37 0.14 22.19
C PHE A 48 -36.26 0.77 20.80
N GLN A 49 -36.31 2.11 20.78
CA GLN A 49 -36.10 2.92 19.59
C GLN A 49 -34.67 3.46 19.53
N LEU A 50 -34.00 3.19 18.42
CA LEU A 50 -32.70 3.76 18.10
C LEU A 50 -32.87 5.13 17.45
N ASP A 51 -32.16 6.13 17.96
CA ASP A 51 -32.04 7.41 17.29
C ASP A 51 -30.89 7.38 16.26
N THR A 52 -31.01 8.19 15.20
CA THR A 52 -30.03 8.30 14.12
C THR A 52 -28.62 8.61 14.63
N ARG A 53 -28.51 9.39 15.71
CA ARG A 53 -27.22 9.80 16.27
C ARG A 53 -26.48 8.61 16.87
N ARG A 54 -27.15 7.80 17.67
CA ARG A 54 -26.60 6.59 18.31
C ARG A 54 -26.14 5.57 17.28
N VAL A 55 -26.89 5.42 16.18
CA VAL A 55 -26.51 4.53 15.07
C VAL A 55 -25.19 4.99 14.45
N ARG A 56 -25.05 6.28 14.14
CA ARG A 56 -23.79 6.85 13.61
C ARG A 56 -22.63 6.70 14.59
N GLU A 57 -22.84 7.04 15.86
CA GLU A 57 -21.83 6.91 16.90
C GLU A 57 -21.40 5.45 17.07
N ARG A 58 -22.33 4.49 17.01
CA ARG A 58 -22.01 3.06 17.08
C ARG A 58 -21.17 2.59 15.90
N VAL A 59 -21.53 2.98 14.67
CA VAL A 59 -20.75 2.66 13.46
C VAL A 59 -19.33 3.22 13.59
N GLY A 60 -19.19 4.47 14.05
CA GLY A 60 -17.88 5.07 14.30
C GLY A 60 -17.05 4.27 15.31
N LEU A 61 -17.66 3.85 16.43
CA LEU A 61 -16.98 3.02 17.43
C LEU A 61 -16.55 1.65 16.91
N LEU A 62 -17.35 1.02 16.04
CA LEU A 62 -16.99 -0.26 15.43
C LEU A 62 -15.77 -0.11 14.51
N ILE A 63 -15.76 0.95 13.68
CA ILE A 63 -14.64 1.28 12.80
C ILE A 63 -13.36 1.58 13.62
N ASP A 64 -13.47 2.38 14.68
CA ASP A 64 -12.34 2.72 15.56
C ASP A 64 -11.77 1.47 16.24
N ASN A 65 -12.63 0.55 16.69
CA ASN A 65 -12.21 -0.71 17.29
C ASN A 65 -11.55 -1.63 16.27
N TYR A 66 -12.09 -1.73 15.06
CA TYR A 66 -11.50 -2.48 13.96
C TYR A 66 -10.10 -1.99 13.62
N HIS A 67 -9.90 -0.67 13.50
CA HIS A 67 -8.58 -0.10 13.25
C HIS A 67 -7.57 -0.43 14.36
N LYS A 68 -7.99 -0.42 15.63
CA LYS A 68 -7.11 -0.78 16.76
C LYS A 68 -6.74 -2.26 16.74
N GLN A 69 -7.72 -3.14 16.53
CA GLN A 69 -7.49 -4.60 16.49
C GLN A 69 -6.62 -4.99 15.29
N ASN A 70 -6.89 -4.46 14.10
CA ASN A 70 -6.08 -4.72 12.92
C ASN A 70 -4.63 -4.21 13.11
N ALA A 71 -4.44 -3.04 13.73
CA ALA A 71 -3.10 -2.56 14.08
C ALA A 71 -2.36 -3.43 15.11
N GLU A 72 -3.08 -4.10 16.02
CA GLU A 72 -2.52 -5.05 16.97
C GLU A 72 -2.20 -6.41 16.32
N SER A 73 -3.08 -6.92 15.45
CA SER A 73 -2.87 -8.12 14.65
C SER A 73 -1.67 -7.98 13.72
N LEU A 74 -1.57 -6.88 12.96
CA LEU A 74 -0.43 -6.60 12.08
C LEU A 74 0.91 -6.53 12.83
N LYS A 75 0.91 -6.14 14.11
CA LYS A 75 2.11 -6.12 14.95
C LYS A 75 2.51 -7.50 15.47
N ARG A 76 1.56 -8.43 15.60
CA ARG A 76 1.78 -9.76 16.19
C ARG A 76 1.93 -10.87 15.15
N SER A 77 1.30 -10.73 13.99
CA SER A 77 1.21 -11.77 12.96
C SER A 77 2.09 -11.46 11.75
N GLY A 78 2.87 -12.45 11.30
CA GLY A 78 3.56 -12.46 10.01
C GLY A 78 2.85 -13.31 8.95
N ILE A 79 1.55 -13.59 9.14
CA ILE A 79 0.75 -14.51 8.32
C ILE A 79 -0.61 -13.88 7.98
N ASP A 80 -1.14 -14.22 6.81
CA ASP A 80 -2.45 -13.83 6.30
C ASP A 80 -3.58 -14.45 7.15
N GLU A 81 -4.17 -13.66 8.05
CA GLU A 81 -5.31 -14.09 8.88
C GLU A 81 -6.59 -14.05 8.05
N LYS A 82 -7.39 -15.13 8.11
CA LYS A 82 -8.73 -15.14 7.51
C LYS A 82 -9.65 -14.23 8.34
N TYR A 83 -9.96 -13.06 7.78
CA TYR A 83 -10.87 -12.10 8.41
C TYR A 83 -12.28 -12.66 8.57
N GLY A 84 -12.92 -12.32 9.69
CA GLY A 84 -14.32 -12.61 9.97
C GLY A 84 -15.28 -11.78 9.11
N GLU A 85 -16.55 -12.16 9.08
CA GLU A 85 -17.58 -11.44 8.32
C GLU A 85 -17.71 -9.98 8.78
N GLU A 86 -17.68 -9.75 10.11
CA GLU A 86 -17.75 -8.41 10.69
C GLU A 86 -16.60 -7.51 10.19
N GLU A 87 -15.38 -8.03 10.18
CA GLU A 87 -14.17 -7.33 9.72
C GLU A 87 -14.25 -7.00 8.23
N THR A 88 -14.75 -7.94 7.43
CA THR A 88 -14.97 -7.76 5.99
C THR A 88 -15.96 -6.61 5.74
N LEU A 89 -17.11 -6.63 6.43
CA LEU A 89 -18.13 -5.60 6.30
C LEU A 89 -17.61 -4.23 6.76
N LEU A 90 -16.84 -4.16 7.85
CA LEU A 90 -16.24 -2.92 8.33
C LEU A 90 -15.20 -2.38 7.35
N GLN A 91 -14.37 -3.25 6.75
CA GLN A 91 -13.42 -2.87 5.72
C GLN A 91 -14.13 -2.31 4.48
N GLU A 92 -15.21 -2.94 4.01
CA GLU A 92 -16.01 -2.44 2.89
C GLU A 92 -16.63 -1.07 3.19
N ILE A 93 -17.14 -0.85 4.40
CA ILE A 93 -17.68 0.45 4.82
C ILE A 93 -16.58 1.52 4.81
N ILE A 94 -15.39 1.20 5.32
CA ILE A 94 -14.25 2.13 5.31
C ILE A 94 -13.87 2.50 3.87
N ILE A 95 -13.78 1.51 2.98
CA ILE A 95 -13.50 1.74 1.56
C ILE A 95 -14.59 2.63 0.93
N MET A 96 -15.87 2.34 1.20
CA MET A 96 -17.01 3.13 0.72
C MET A 96 -16.95 4.58 1.23
N MET A 97 -16.60 4.79 2.50
CA MET A 97 -16.39 6.12 3.07
C MET A 97 -15.23 6.85 2.39
N MET A 98 -14.09 6.17 2.17
CA MET A 98 -12.92 6.76 1.51
C MET A 98 -13.25 7.20 0.08
N ILE A 99 -13.92 6.34 -0.69
CA ILE A 99 -14.30 6.64 -2.08
C ILE A 99 -15.27 7.83 -2.15
N LEU A 100 -16.25 7.90 -1.24
CA LEU A 100 -17.28 8.95 -1.24
C LEU A 100 -16.81 10.28 -0.61
N MET A 101 -15.88 10.24 0.34
CA MET A 101 -15.32 11.43 0.99
C MET A 101 -14.06 11.99 0.30
N MET A 102 -13.59 11.33 -0.77
CA MET A 102 -12.39 11.75 -1.51
C MET A 102 -12.48 13.07 -2.32
N PRO A 103 -13.57 13.85 -2.35
CA PRO A 103 -13.44 15.24 -2.80
C PRO A 103 -13.03 16.24 -1.71
N LEU A 104 -13.17 15.97 -0.40
CA LEU A 104 -13.19 17.08 0.59
C LEU A 104 -12.64 16.83 2.01
N HIS A 105 -11.68 15.94 2.26
CA HIS A 105 -11.00 15.91 3.57
C HIS A 105 -9.47 15.89 3.50
N THR A 106 -8.90 17.09 3.39
CA THR A 106 -7.59 17.40 3.97
C THR A 106 -7.72 17.45 5.51
N LYS A 107 -7.27 16.39 6.17
CA LYS A 107 -6.82 16.30 7.59
C LYS A 107 -7.86 16.53 8.71
N LYS A 108 -8.32 15.41 9.31
CA LYS A 108 -8.06 15.02 10.71
C LYS A 108 -8.67 13.65 11.01
N ILE A 109 -7.93 12.59 10.71
CA ILE A 109 -8.03 11.30 11.41
C ILE A 109 -6.61 11.05 11.93
N SER A 110 -6.48 10.55 13.15
CA SER A 110 -5.23 10.35 13.89
C SER A 110 -4.24 9.34 13.27
N SER A 111 -4.31 9.12 11.95
CA SER A 111 -3.39 8.30 11.15
C SER A 111 -2.26 9.08 10.49
N ILE A 112 -2.10 10.39 10.77
CA ILE A 112 -1.05 11.24 10.17
C ILE A 112 0.36 10.64 10.36
N ASN A 113 0.61 9.95 11.47
CA ASN A 113 1.92 9.31 11.71
C ASN A 113 2.10 8.02 10.89
N ASN A 114 1.05 7.22 10.68
CA ASN A 114 1.13 6.02 9.85
C ASN A 114 1.17 6.35 8.36
N VAL A 115 0.41 7.36 7.91
CA VAL A 115 0.46 7.82 6.51
C VAL A 115 1.79 8.51 6.21
N GLY A 116 2.33 9.28 7.17
CA GLY A 116 3.68 9.83 7.10
C GLY A 116 4.73 8.73 6.99
N TYR A 117 4.68 7.75 7.90
CA TYR A 117 5.58 6.59 7.87
C TYR A 117 5.46 5.77 6.58
N LEU A 118 4.25 5.52 6.07
CA LEU A 118 4.05 4.80 4.81
C LEU A 118 4.54 5.60 3.61
N ARG A 119 4.38 6.93 3.62
CA ARG A 119 4.92 7.80 2.57
C ARG A 119 6.45 7.82 2.62
N GLU A 120 7.04 8.03 3.79
CA GLU A 120 8.49 8.04 3.99
C GLU A 120 9.12 6.69 3.62
N LYS A 121 8.49 5.59 4.03
CA LYS A 121 8.89 4.24 3.63
C LYS A 121 8.81 4.03 2.12
N ASN A 122 7.73 4.49 1.47
CA ASN A 122 7.60 4.42 0.02
C ASN A 122 8.60 5.32 -0.71
N GLU A 123 8.87 6.52 -0.20
CA GLU A 123 9.87 7.45 -0.75
C GLU A 123 11.28 6.84 -0.62
N ALA A 124 11.62 6.29 0.55
CA ALA A 124 12.86 5.58 0.78
C ALA A 124 13.01 4.35 -0.14
N GLU A 125 11.95 3.59 -0.38
CA GLU A 125 11.98 2.45 -1.30
C GLU A 125 12.12 2.88 -2.76
N ILE A 126 11.44 3.96 -3.17
CA ILE A 126 11.60 4.55 -4.51
C ILE A 126 13.04 5.03 -4.71
N ASP A 127 13.62 5.70 -3.71
CA ASP A 127 14.98 6.21 -3.81
C ASP A 127 16.01 5.08 -3.77
N PHE A 128 15.80 4.04 -2.99
CA PHE A 128 16.62 2.84 -3.03
C PHE A 128 16.59 2.18 -4.43
N ARG A 129 15.40 2.04 -5.03
CA ARG A 129 15.27 1.51 -6.41
C ARG A 129 15.95 2.41 -7.44
N LYS A 130 15.90 3.74 -7.29
CA LYS A 130 16.64 4.66 -8.16
C LYS A 130 18.15 4.46 -8.02
N GLN A 131 18.66 4.36 -6.80
CA GLN A 131 20.08 4.10 -6.54
C GLN A 131 20.53 2.76 -7.16
N GLU A 132 19.73 1.71 -7.01
CA GLU A 132 20.01 0.40 -7.63
C GLU A 132 20.06 0.50 -9.16
N LEU A 133 19.10 1.20 -9.77
CA LEU A 133 19.08 1.44 -11.22
C LEU A 133 20.29 2.25 -11.69
N ASP A 134 20.73 3.25 -10.91
CA ASP A 134 21.90 4.05 -11.26
C ASP A 134 23.20 3.24 -11.18
N VAL A 135 23.37 2.42 -10.14
CA VAL A 135 24.49 1.47 -10.05
C VAL A 135 24.47 0.51 -11.24
N ARG A 136 23.30 -0.01 -11.61
CA ARG A 136 23.15 -0.93 -12.74
C ARG A 136 23.47 -0.27 -14.07
N LYS A 137 23.08 0.99 -14.28
CA LYS A 137 23.47 1.79 -15.46
C LYS A 137 24.98 2.02 -15.51
N GLN A 138 25.61 2.35 -14.39
CA GLN A 138 27.07 2.53 -14.32
C GLN A 138 27.81 1.23 -14.65
N GLN A 139 27.33 0.09 -14.15
CA GLN A 139 27.91 -1.21 -14.45
C GLN A 139 27.84 -1.52 -15.95
N LEU A 140 26.67 -1.32 -16.57
CA LEU A 140 26.51 -1.51 -18.02
C LEU A 140 27.47 -0.63 -18.82
N LYS A 141 27.62 0.64 -18.42
CA LYS A 141 28.55 1.58 -19.08
C LYS A 141 30.01 1.10 -18.96
N LEU A 142 30.43 0.66 -17.77
CA LEU A 142 31.78 0.12 -17.56
C LEU A 142 32.02 -1.13 -18.40
N ASP A 143 31.02 -1.99 -18.53
CA ASP A 143 31.13 -3.22 -19.33
C ASP A 143 31.21 -2.91 -20.83
N GLU A 144 30.46 -1.92 -21.32
CA GLU A 144 30.59 -1.40 -22.69
C GLU A 144 31.99 -0.82 -22.94
N GLU A 145 32.51 0.00 -22.02
CA GLU A 145 33.84 0.59 -22.13
C GLU A 145 34.94 -0.48 -22.16
N LYS A 146 34.86 -1.48 -21.26
CA LYS A 146 35.79 -2.62 -21.25
C LYS A 146 35.76 -3.40 -22.55
N LYS A 147 34.58 -3.62 -23.12
CA LYS A 147 34.44 -4.33 -24.39
C LYS A 147 35.11 -3.57 -25.53
N ILE A 148 34.89 -2.25 -25.61
CA ILE A 148 35.51 -1.39 -26.62
C ILE A 148 37.04 -1.40 -26.47
N GLU A 149 37.55 -1.33 -25.24
CA GLU A 149 38.98 -1.35 -24.97
C GLU A 149 39.62 -2.68 -25.39
N LEU A 150 38.96 -3.79 -25.08
CA LEU A 150 39.44 -5.13 -25.45
C LEU A 150 39.48 -5.30 -26.98
N GLU A 151 38.46 -4.82 -27.70
CA GLU A 151 38.45 -4.82 -29.16
C GLU A 151 39.59 -3.96 -29.76
N LYS A 152 39.89 -2.81 -29.16
CA LYS A 152 41.04 -1.98 -29.58
C LYS A 152 42.36 -2.72 -29.37
N GLN A 153 42.54 -3.38 -28.22
CA GLN A 153 43.75 -4.14 -27.94
C GLN A 153 43.95 -5.29 -28.92
N GLU A 154 42.89 -6.04 -29.23
CA GLU A 154 42.94 -7.12 -30.22
C GLU A 154 43.35 -6.62 -31.62
N ARG A 155 42.80 -5.47 -32.05
CA ARG A 155 43.17 -4.85 -33.33
C ARG A 155 44.64 -4.42 -33.36
N LEU A 156 45.12 -3.81 -32.28
CA LEU A 156 46.52 -3.40 -32.18
C LEU A 156 47.46 -4.60 -32.19
N GLN A 157 47.11 -5.65 -31.44
CA GLN A 157 47.89 -6.88 -31.41
C GLN A 157 47.94 -7.56 -32.78
N LYS A 158 46.82 -7.60 -33.51
CA LYS A 158 46.80 -8.13 -34.88
C LYS A 158 47.71 -7.34 -35.81
N LEU A 159 47.66 -6.00 -35.74
CA LEU A 159 48.48 -5.13 -36.58
C LEU A 159 49.98 -5.27 -36.25
N GLU A 160 50.32 -5.47 -34.99
CA GLU A 160 51.69 -5.74 -34.55
C GLU A 160 52.18 -7.10 -35.04
N ASN A 161 51.37 -8.15 -34.91
CA ASN A 161 51.70 -9.48 -35.46
C ASN A 161 51.92 -9.41 -36.98
N GLU A 162 51.06 -8.71 -37.73
CA GLU A 162 51.22 -8.51 -39.16
C GLU A 162 52.51 -7.77 -39.54
N LYS A 163 52.96 -6.81 -38.71
CA LYS A 163 54.25 -6.13 -38.90
C LYS A 163 55.41 -7.09 -38.67
N GLN A 164 55.34 -7.88 -37.60
CA GLN A 164 56.37 -8.87 -37.25
C GLN A 164 56.50 -9.94 -38.35
N ASP A 165 55.39 -10.45 -38.86
CA ASP A 165 55.37 -11.41 -39.96
C ASP A 165 55.99 -10.85 -41.25
N LYS A 166 55.63 -9.60 -41.61
CA LYS A 166 56.22 -8.92 -42.77
C LYS A 166 57.72 -8.68 -42.58
N GLN A 167 58.14 -8.30 -41.37
CA GLN A 167 59.54 -8.10 -41.05
C GLN A 167 60.33 -9.42 -41.16
N LEU A 168 59.79 -10.51 -40.60
CA LEU A 168 60.37 -11.84 -40.70
C LEU A 168 60.51 -12.29 -42.16
N MET A 169 59.46 -12.12 -42.96
CA MET A 169 59.50 -12.44 -44.40
C MET A 169 60.55 -11.63 -45.14
N PHE A 170 60.66 -10.33 -44.85
CA PHE A 170 61.67 -9.47 -45.45
C PHE A 170 63.10 -9.91 -45.07
N ASP A 171 63.31 -10.29 -43.82
CA ASP A 171 64.61 -10.79 -43.34
C ASP A 171 64.97 -12.15 -43.95
N LEU A 172 63.99 -13.04 -44.16
CA LEU A 172 64.18 -14.30 -44.89
C LEU A 172 64.54 -14.05 -46.36
N LEU A 173 63.83 -13.16 -47.06
CA LEU A 173 64.13 -12.80 -48.44
C LEU A 173 65.54 -12.23 -48.59
N LYS A 174 65.98 -11.37 -47.66
CA LYS A 174 67.35 -10.85 -47.61
C LYS A 174 68.41 -11.95 -47.47
N LYS A 175 68.11 -13.04 -46.76
CA LYS A 175 69.04 -14.18 -46.61
C LYS A 175 69.11 -15.04 -47.87
N CYS A 176 68.01 -15.19 -48.61
CA CYS A 176 67.98 -15.96 -49.86
C CYS A 176 68.58 -15.23 -51.07
N LEU A 177 68.69 -13.89 -51.00
CA LEU A 177 69.26 -13.05 -52.05
C LEU A 177 70.78 -12.78 -51.86
N LYS A 178 71.42 -13.45 -50.91
CA LYS A 178 72.88 -13.50 -50.73
C LYS A 178 73.39 -14.87 -51.12
#